data_AF-A0AAN7WDG6-F1
#
_entry.id   AF-A0AAN7WDG6-F1
#
_cell.length_a   1.000
_cell.length_b   1.000
_cell.length_c   1.000
_cell.angle_alpha   90.00
_cell.angle_beta   90.00
_cell.angle_gamma   90.00
#
_symmetry.space_group_name_H-M   'P 1'
#
loop_
_entity.id
_entity.type
_entity.pdbx_description
1 polymer ?
#
loop_
_entity_poly.entity_id
_entity_poly.type
_entity_poly.pdbx_seq_one_letter_code
_entity_poly.pdbx_strand_id
1 'polypeptide(L)'
;MSSWSSWLAERSADVTSSHRVQLALTAIVAAGLGVSAVIGLQNARQWYNIHDLKDTIPDLDSPHDVEKINNFGGAESEDDGEHRDDERSAALARRARLGDYDESLVLEQLARNRVFLTDDGLVKLRKAFVIVVGCGGVGSHATAALARSGCGRLRLIDFDQLTLSSLNRHAVATLADVGTPKVDCLRKRLEQVVPWTHFDCRNQLFGGKTAADQLAPWADGQKPDYVIDAIDNIDSKVALLLYCHQNGIKVVSSMGAGCKSDPTRVFIGDISASAEDPLSRATRRKLRLLGVKDGIPVVFSSEKTGPGKAQLLPLPEDEFTKGSVNELGVLPDFRVRILPVLGTMPAVFGLCVANHVMLELTGYPHDYLPSKAREKMYDGVLAQIQGLEERVARHYGYETVGLRIPVTADDVGYLIEEVWKGRSVVSGLASRLALTRWRKPVDNWIDTSTPGQRADRLQLADLVCLTKDEMLRHEMEVLKEGKAPEDLYDPKVVELVERRMQDERAFRAQR
;
A
#
# COMPACT_ATOMS: atom_id res chain seq x y z
N MET A 1 1.32 -77.41 -30.69
CA MET A 1 1.67 -76.62 -29.49
C MET A 1 0.48 -75.74 -29.14
N SER A 2 -0.52 -76.36 -28.52
CA SER A 2 -1.86 -75.83 -28.23
C SER A 2 -2.04 -75.74 -26.72
N SER A 3 -1.20 -74.93 -26.05
CA SER A 3 -1.25 -74.77 -24.58
C SER A 3 -1.00 -73.35 -24.08
N TRP A 4 -1.15 -72.34 -24.95
CA TRP A 4 -1.04 -70.92 -24.54
C TRP A 4 -2.35 -70.14 -24.67
N SER A 5 -3.33 -70.65 -25.43
CA SER A 5 -4.65 -70.03 -25.58
C SER A 5 -5.65 -70.37 -24.47
N SER A 6 -5.44 -71.44 -23.68
CA SER A 6 -6.35 -71.77 -22.56
C SER A 6 -6.02 -71.02 -21.26
N TRP A 7 -4.76 -70.59 -21.07
CA TRP A 7 -4.32 -69.94 -19.82
C TRP A 7 -4.81 -68.49 -19.68
N LEU A 8 -5.01 -67.77 -20.79
CA LEU A 8 -5.55 -66.40 -20.79
C LEU A 8 -7.09 -66.35 -20.75
N ALA A 9 -7.78 -67.41 -21.21
CA ALA A 9 -9.24 -67.48 -21.17
C ALA A 9 -9.78 -67.85 -19.77
N GLU A 10 -9.05 -68.68 -19.01
CA GLU A 10 -9.47 -69.07 -17.64
C GLU A 10 -9.26 -67.94 -16.61
N ARG A 11 -8.34 -67.00 -16.84
CA ARG A 11 -8.13 -65.86 -15.92
C ARG A 11 -9.06 -64.66 -16.14
N SER A 12 -9.72 -64.59 -17.29
CA SER A 12 -10.74 -63.55 -17.54
C SER A 12 -12.12 -63.89 -16.96
N ALA A 13 -12.42 -65.16 -16.71
CA ALA A 13 -13.72 -65.59 -16.19
C ALA A 13 -13.85 -65.51 -14.66
N ASP A 14 -12.73 -65.49 -13.93
CA ASP A 14 -12.73 -65.50 -12.45
C ASP A 14 -12.66 -64.12 -11.79
N VAL A 15 -12.45 -63.05 -12.54
CA VAL A 15 -12.54 -61.67 -12.01
C VAL A 15 -13.99 -61.17 -12.00
N THR A 16 -14.89 -61.82 -12.72
CA THR A 16 -16.31 -61.45 -12.84
C THR A 16 -17.24 -62.12 -11.82
N SER A 17 -16.75 -63.04 -10.98
CA SER A 17 -17.57 -63.81 -10.02
C SER A 17 -17.59 -63.25 -8.59
N SER A 18 -16.77 -62.24 -8.27
CA SER A 18 -16.74 -61.64 -6.93
C SER A 18 -17.80 -60.56 -6.78
N HIS A 19 -18.79 -60.80 -5.89
CA HIS A 19 -19.88 -59.88 -5.56
C HIS A 19 -19.38 -58.48 -5.13
N ARG A 20 -18.15 -58.38 -4.60
CA ARG A 20 -17.50 -57.09 -4.24
C ARG A 20 -16.98 -56.33 -5.47
N VAL A 21 -16.48 -57.05 -6.48
CA VAL A 21 -16.02 -56.44 -7.74
C VAL A 21 -17.21 -55.95 -8.56
N GLN A 22 -18.30 -56.71 -8.61
CA GLN A 22 -19.55 -56.27 -9.26
C GLN A 22 -20.14 -55.03 -8.60
N LEU A 23 -20.19 -54.98 -7.26
CA LEU A 23 -20.65 -53.79 -6.52
C LEU A 23 -19.74 -52.58 -6.76
N ALA A 24 -18.41 -52.77 -6.76
CA ALA A 24 -17.47 -51.69 -7.06
C ALA A 24 -17.62 -51.17 -8.50
N LEU A 25 -17.82 -52.07 -9.47
CA LEU A 25 -18.04 -51.70 -10.87
C LEU A 25 -19.37 -50.97 -11.05
N THR A 26 -20.42 -51.41 -10.35
CA THR A 26 -21.74 -50.76 -10.39
C THR A 26 -21.69 -49.38 -9.73
N ALA A 27 -20.93 -49.23 -8.63
CA ALA A 27 -20.73 -47.94 -7.97
C ALA A 27 -19.93 -46.96 -8.85
N ILE A 28 -18.89 -47.42 -9.55
CA ILE A 28 -18.11 -46.59 -10.48
C ILE A 28 -18.97 -46.17 -11.68
N VAL A 29 -19.79 -47.08 -12.21
CA VAL A 29 -20.72 -46.76 -13.31
C VAL A 29 -21.80 -45.78 -12.84
N ALA A 30 -22.37 -45.97 -11.64
CA ALA A 30 -23.37 -45.06 -11.09
C ALA A 30 -22.80 -43.67 -10.77
N ALA A 31 -21.58 -43.58 -10.23
CA ALA A 31 -20.89 -42.32 -9.98
C ALA A 31 -20.51 -41.62 -11.29
N GLY A 32 -20.03 -42.36 -12.29
CA GLY A 32 -19.72 -41.83 -13.62
C GLY A 32 -20.96 -41.29 -14.34
N LEU A 33 -22.09 -42.01 -14.26
CA LEU A 33 -23.38 -41.55 -14.80
C LEU A 33 -23.92 -40.33 -14.05
N GLY A 34 -23.79 -40.27 -12.72
CA GLY A 34 -24.19 -39.12 -11.91
C GLY A 34 -23.39 -37.86 -12.25
N VAL A 35 -22.07 -37.98 -12.37
CA VAL A 35 -21.19 -36.85 -12.75
C VAL A 35 -21.46 -36.42 -14.19
N SER A 36 -21.64 -37.37 -15.12
CA SER A 36 -21.96 -37.05 -16.52
C SER A 36 -23.33 -36.39 -16.66
N ALA A 37 -24.31 -36.80 -15.86
CA ALA A 37 -25.63 -36.17 -15.81
C ALA A 37 -25.57 -34.75 -15.24
N VAL A 38 -24.78 -34.52 -14.17
CA VAL A 38 -24.60 -33.17 -13.57
C VAL A 38 -23.86 -32.24 -14.51
N ILE A 39 -22.77 -32.69 -15.15
CA ILE A 39 -22.03 -31.90 -16.14
C ILE A 39 -22.90 -31.65 -17.37
N GLY A 40 -23.67 -32.65 -17.81
CA GLY A 40 -24.64 -32.50 -18.89
C GLY A 40 -25.73 -31.47 -18.58
N LEU A 41 -26.27 -31.48 -17.36
CA LEU A 41 -27.27 -30.51 -16.89
C LEU A 41 -26.69 -29.10 -16.72
N GLN A 42 -25.44 -28.99 -16.26
CA GLN A 42 -24.73 -27.72 -16.15
C GLN A 42 -24.42 -27.15 -17.54
N ASN A 43 -23.94 -27.98 -18.48
CA ASN A 43 -23.69 -27.55 -19.86
C ASN A 43 -24.99 -27.20 -20.58
N ALA A 44 -26.09 -27.94 -20.36
CA ALA A 44 -27.39 -27.62 -20.91
C ALA A 44 -27.92 -26.29 -20.34
N ARG A 45 -27.84 -26.06 -19.01
CA ARG A 45 -28.19 -24.78 -18.39
C ARG A 45 -27.34 -23.62 -18.92
N GLN A 46 -26.04 -23.84 -19.07
CA GLN A 46 -25.14 -22.84 -19.63
C GLN A 46 -25.48 -22.53 -21.09
N TRP A 47 -25.81 -23.55 -21.88
CA TRP A 47 -26.23 -23.39 -23.27
C TRP A 47 -27.57 -22.66 -23.38
N TYR A 48 -28.55 -22.98 -22.54
CA TYR A 48 -29.81 -22.25 -22.44
C TYR A 48 -29.60 -20.79 -22.03
N ASN A 49 -28.79 -20.53 -21.00
CA ASN A 49 -28.49 -19.16 -20.56
C ASN A 49 -27.76 -18.35 -21.64
N ILE A 50 -26.86 -18.98 -22.41
CA ILE A 50 -26.16 -18.33 -23.53
C ILE A 50 -27.13 -18.08 -24.69
N HIS A 51 -28.08 -18.97 -24.95
CA HIS A 51 -29.08 -18.78 -26.00
C HIS A 51 -30.07 -17.67 -25.63
N ASP A 52 -30.54 -17.65 -24.39
CA ASP A 52 -31.38 -16.57 -23.84
C ASP A 52 -30.62 -15.22 -23.85
N LEU A 53 -29.31 -15.23 -23.56
CA LEU A 53 -28.45 -14.06 -23.70
C LEU A 53 -28.25 -13.63 -25.16
N LYS A 54 -28.31 -14.54 -26.12
CA LYS A 54 -28.21 -14.22 -27.55
C LYS A 54 -29.54 -13.74 -28.12
N ASP A 55 -30.65 -14.27 -27.64
CA ASP A 55 -32.00 -13.85 -28.02
C ASP A 55 -32.38 -12.51 -27.38
N THR A 56 -31.66 -12.08 -26.34
CA THR A 56 -31.77 -10.73 -25.75
C THR A 56 -30.86 -9.69 -26.41
N ILE A 57 -30.00 -10.09 -27.36
CA ILE A 57 -29.23 -9.16 -28.20
C ILE A 57 -30.13 -8.77 -29.39
N PRO A 58 -30.53 -7.50 -29.54
CA PRO A 58 -31.41 -7.09 -30.63
C PRO A 58 -30.72 -7.23 -32.00
N ASP A 59 -31.52 -7.53 -33.03
CA ASP A 59 -31.07 -7.71 -34.42
C ASP A 59 -30.55 -6.39 -35.00
N LEU A 60 -29.51 -6.46 -35.84
CA LEU A 60 -28.80 -5.30 -36.43
C LEU A 60 -29.70 -4.38 -37.29
N ASP A 61 -30.84 -4.88 -37.74
CA ASP A 61 -31.81 -4.14 -38.57
C ASP A 61 -33.02 -3.59 -37.76
N SER A 62 -32.98 -3.69 -36.43
CA SER A 62 -33.99 -3.09 -35.55
C SER A 62 -33.89 -1.56 -35.62
N PRO A 63 -34.99 -0.80 -35.76
CA PRO A 63 -34.92 0.65 -35.80
C PRO A 63 -34.38 1.18 -34.46
N HIS A 64 -33.12 1.57 -34.45
CA HIS A 64 -32.49 2.22 -33.31
C HIS A 64 -32.94 3.68 -33.27
N ASP A 65 -33.50 4.12 -32.15
CA ASP A 65 -33.36 5.52 -31.75
C ASP A 65 -31.85 5.75 -31.57
N VAL A 66 -31.27 6.55 -32.47
CA VAL A 66 -29.84 6.81 -32.51
C VAL A 66 -29.49 7.61 -31.25
N GLU A 67 -28.97 6.94 -30.22
CA GLU A 67 -28.41 7.59 -29.04
C GLU A 67 -27.32 8.57 -29.50
N LYS A 68 -27.49 9.85 -29.15
CA LYS A 68 -26.46 10.84 -29.37
C LYS A 68 -25.28 10.48 -28.47
N ILE A 69 -24.13 10.31 -29.11
CA ILE A 69 -22.87 10.06 -28.41
C ILE A 69 -22.29 11.41 -28.02
N ASN A 70 -21.89 11.59 -26.76
CA ASN A 70 -21.22 12.81 -26.35
C ASN A 70 -19.82 12.91 -27.00
N ASN A 71 -19.17 14.08 -26.91
CA ASN A 71 -17.84 14.32 -27.52
C ASN A 71 -16.71 13.40 -27.02
N PHE A 72 -16.98 12.51 -26.06
CA PHE A 72 -16.02 11.60 -25.45
C PHE A 72 -16.41 10.11 -25.61
N GLY A 73 -17.40 9.79 -26.44
CA GLY A 73 -17.70 8.39 -26.83
C GLY A 73 -18.60 7.61 -25.87
N GLY A 74 -19.27 8.28 -24.92
CA GLY A 74 -20.29 7.66 -24.06
C GLY A 74 -21.71 7.88 -24.58
N ALA A 75 -22.62 6.95 -24.26
CA ALA A 75 -24.06 7.11 -24.52
C ALA A 75 -24.64 8.29 -23.72
N GLU A 76 -25.38 9.18 -24.37
CA GLU A 76 -26.27 10.12 -23.66
C GLU A 76 -27.54 9.36 -23.22
N SER A 77 -27.76 9.25 -21.91
CA SER A 77 -29.01 8.70 -21.36
C SER A 77 -30.15 9.71 -21.55
N GLU A 78 -31.26 9.28 -22.17
CA GLU A 78 -32.55 10.00 -22.15
C GLU A 78 -33.25 9.95 -20.76
N ASP A 79 -32.49 10.11 -19.67
CA ASP A 79 -33.06 10.30 -18.33
C ASP A 79 -32.92 11.77 -17.90
N ASP A 80 -33.84 12.57 -18.43
CA ASP A 80 -33.96 14.00 -18.15
C ASP A 80 -34.15 14.29 -16.64
N GLY A 81 -34.54 13.30 -15.81
CA GLY A 81 -34.82 13.47 -14.39
C GLY A 81 -33.58 13.58 -13.51
N GLU A 82 -32.65 12.64 -13.61
CA GLU A 82 -31.40 12.65 -12.82
C GLU A 82 -30.51 13.83 -13.18
N HIS A 83 -30.44 14.18 -14.48
CA HIS A 83 -29.65 15.31 -14.96
C HIS A 83 -30.17 16.65 -14.39
N ARG A 84 -31.50 16.80 -14.23
CA ARG A 84 -32.12 18.01 -13.67
C ARG A 84 -31.78 18.22 -12.19
N ASP A 85 -31.75 17.17 -11.38
CA ASP A 85 -31.40 17.29 -9.96
C ASP A 85 -29.92 17.63 -9.76
N ASP A 86 -29.05 17.06 -10.58
CA ASP A 86 -27.64 17.39 -10.62
C ASP A 86 -27.41 18.85 -11.07
N GLU A 87 -28.10 19.29 -12.11
CA GLU A 87 -28.07 20.68 -12.58
C GLU A 87 -28.59 21.66 -11.53
N ARG A 88 -29.70 21.33 -10.86
CA ARG A 88 -30.27 22.12 -9.77
C ARG A 88 -29.28 22.26 -8.61
N SER A 89 -28.64 21.17 -8.23
CA SER A 89 -27.66 21.14 -7.15
C SER A 89 -26.42 21.93 -7.51
N ALA A 90 -25.93 21.81 -8.75
CA ALA A 90 -24.82 22.61 -9.25
C ALA A 90 -25.17 24.11 -9.31
N ALA A 91 -26.40 24.46 -9.68
CA ALA A 91 -26.89 25.85 -9.65
C ALA A 91 -26.95 26.41 -8.22
N LEU A 92 -27.45 25.63 -7.27
CA LEU A 92 -27.45 26.00 -5.85
C LEU A 92 -26.02 26.20 -5.32
N ALA A 93 -25.10 25.29 -5.65
CA ALA A 93 -23.70 25.39 -5.24
C ALA A 93 -23.00 26.63 -5.84
N ARG A 94 -23.29 26.99 -7.11
CA ARG A 94 -22.82 28.24 -7.70
C ARG A 94 -23.32 29.47 -6.92
N ARG A 95 -24.61 29.53 -6.59
CA ARG A 95 -25.20 30.62 -5.80
C ARG A 95 -24.58 30.70 -4.41
N ALA A 96 -24.45 29.56 -3.74
CA ALA A 96 -23.89 29.50 -2.39
C ALA A 96 -22.45 30.02 -2.31
N ARG A 97 -21.61 29.65 -3.28
CA ARG A 97 -20.24 30.15 -3.37
C ARG A 97 -20.11 31.62 -3.74
N LEU A 98 -21.16 32.23 -4.30
CA LEU A 98 -21.25 33.67 -4.53
C LEU A 98 -21.75 34.43 -3.29
N GLY A 99 -22.00 33.74 -2.17
CA GLY A 99 -22.50 34.32 -0.92
C GLY A 99 -24.03 34.34 -0.80
N ASP A 100 -24.75 33.77 -1.78
CA ASP A 100 -26.21 33.66 -1.77
C ASP A 100 -26.66 32.32 -1.14
N TYR A 101 -26.17 32.06 0.07
CA TYR A 101 -26.61 30.95 0.90
C TYR A 101 -26.57 31.36 2.37
N ASP A 102 -27.65 31.05 3.07
CA ASP A 102 -27.84 31.50 4.44
C ASP A 102 -26.81 30.86 5.38
N GLU A 103 -25.96 31.69 5.98
CA GLU A 103 -24.94 31.27 6.92
C GLU A 103 -25.55 30.56 8.14
N SER A 104 -26.79 30.89 8.54
CA SER A 104 -27.48 30.20 9.63
C SER A 104 -27.77 28.73 9.30
N LEU A 105 -28.07 28.41 8.03
CA LEU A 105 -28.26 27.02 7.58
C LEU A 105 -26.95 26.25 7.58
N VAL A 106 -25.85 26.90 7.18
CA VAL A 106 -24.52 26.28 7.24
C VAL A 106 -24.13 25.98 8.68
N LEU A 107 -24.34 26.93 9.59
CA LEU A 107 -24.06 26.77 11.01
C LEU A 107 -24.95 25.69 11.65
N GLU A 108 -26.21 25.57 11.25
CA GLU A 108 -27.11 24.51 11.71
C GLU A 108 -26.61 23.13 11.24
N GLN A 109 -26.25 22.99 9.96
CA GLN A 109 -25.69 21.73 9.44
C GLN A 109 -24.36 21.36 10.14
N LEU A 110 -23.57 22.35 10.52
CA LEU A 110 -22.27 22.17 11.19
C LEU A 110 -22.36 22.26 12.72
N ALA A 111 -23.56 22.29 13.31
CA ALA A 111 -23.75 22.58 14.74
C ALA A 111 -22.94 21.64 15.66
N ARG A 112 -22.85 20.35 15.33
CA ARG A 112 -22.06 19.39 16.12
C ARG A 112 -20.55 19.64 16.02
N ASN A 113 -20.06 19.98 14.82
CA ASN A 113 -18.66 20.32 14.63
C ASN A 113 -18.32 21.64 15.31
N ARG A 114 -19.24 22.60 15.30
CA ARG A 114 -19.11 23.88 16.00
C ARG A 114 -18.95 23.68 17.51
N VAL A 115 -19.79 22.84 18.12
CA VAL A 115 -19.70 22.55 19.56
C VAL A 115 -18.38 21.83 19.89
N PHE A 116 -17.95 20.90 19.02
CA PHE A 116 -16.73 20.13 19.24
C PHE A 116 -15.44 20.94 19.04
N LEU A 117 -15.34 21.67 17.92
CA LEU A 117 -14.14 22.42 17.51
C LEU A 117 -14.11 23.85 18.06
N THR A 118 -15.17 24.30 18.73
CA THR A 118 -15.46 25.71 19.07
C THR A 118 -15.71 26.58 17.83
N ASP A 119 -16.24 27.79 18.02
CA ASP A 119 -16.44 28.77 16.96
C ASP A 119 -15.13 29.07 16.20
N ASP A 120 -14.03 29.30 16.94
CA ASP A 120 -12.73 29.62 16.34
C ASP A 120 -12.18 28.48 15.49
N GLY A 121 -12.29 27.24 15.97
CA GLY A 121 -11.87 26.06 15.22
C GLY A 121 -12.69 25.88 13.95
N LEU A 122 -14.01 26.05 14.03
CA LEU A 122 -14.88 25.97 12.86
C LEU A 122 -14.54 27.06 11.83
N VAL A 123 -14.29 28.31 12.26
CA VAL A 123 -13.89 29.40 11.37
C VAL A 123 -12.57 29.08 10.65
N LYS A 124 -11.59 28.50 11.35
CA LYS A 124 -10.33 28.04 10.73
C LYS A 124 -10.58 26.97 9.69
N LEU A 125 -11.36 25.93 10.02
CA LEU A 125 -11.69 24.85 9.10
C LEU A 125 -12.44 25.36 7.86
N ARG A 126 -13.38 26.30 8.05
CA ARG A 126 -14.13 26.94 6.96
C ARG A 126 -13.28 27.81 6.03
N LYS A 127 -12.15 28.33 6.51
CA LYS A 127 -11.20 29.10 5.70
C LYS A 127 -10.09 28.24 5.10
N ALA A 128 -9.96 26.99 5.53
CA ALA A 128 -8.88 26.13 5.13
C ALA A 128 -8.93 25.75 3.64
N PHE A 129 -7.75 25.67 3.04
CA PHE A 129 -7.51 25.11 1.73
C PHE A 129 -6.69 23.82 1.86
N VAL A 130 -7.34 22.69 1.55
CA VAL A 130 -6.73 21.35 1.59
C VAL A 130 -6.63 20.77 0.18
N ILE A 131 -5.49 20.17 -0.14
CA ILE A 131 -5.28 19.43 -1.40
C ILE A 131 -5.33 17.94 -1.11
N VAL A 132 -6.12 17.17 -1.86
CA VAL A 132 -6.18 15.71 -1.77
C VAL A 132 -5.63 15.12 -3.07
N VAL A 133 -4.56 14.34 -2.95
CA VAL A 133 -3.91 13.65 -4.09
C VAL A 133 -4.21 12.16 -4.01
N GLY A 134 -4.91 11.65 -5.02
CA GLY A 134 -5.53 10.33 -5.04
C GLY A 134 -6.95 10.38 -4.45
N CYS A 135 -7.95 10.09 -5.29
CA CYS A 135 -9.38 10.10 -4.98
C CYS A 135 -9.97 8.67 -4.98
N GLY A 136 -9.13 7.66 -4.70
CA GLY A 136 -9.56 6.27 -4.54
C GLY A 136 -10.29 6.00 -3.22
N GLY A 137 -10.18 4.77 -2.70
CA GLY A 137 -10.92 4.37 -1.50
C GLY A 137 -10.60 5.16 -0.23
N VAL A 138 -9.35 5.65 -0.08
CA VAL A 138 -8.95 6.48 1.06
C VAL A 138 -9.32 7.95 0.83
N GLY A 139 -8.84 8.53 -0.28
CA GLY A 139 -9.00 9.95 -0.55
C GLY A 139 -10.44 10.39 -0.75
N SER A 140 -11.31 9.55 -1.33
CA SER A 140 -12.74 9.85 -1.44
C SER A 140 -13.41 9.98 -0.06
N HIS A 141 -13.09 9.09 0.88
CA HIS A 141 -13.60 9.15 2.25
C HIS A 141 -13.04 10.35 3.01
N ALA A 142 -11.74 10.64 2.86
CA ALA A 142 -11.13 11.82 3.48
C ALA A 142 -11.76 13.12 2.97
N THR A 143 -11.95 13.23 1.65
CA THR A 143 -12.60 14.38 0.99
C THR A 143 -14.04 14.55 1.48
N ALA A 144 -14.83 13.48 1.49
CA ALA A 144 -16.21 13.52 1.95
C ALA A 144 -16.33 13.94 3.42
N ALA A 145 -15.45 13.44 4.28
CA ALA A 145 -15.42 13.81 5.70
C ALA A 145 -15.03 15.27 5.90
N LEU A 146 -13.97 15.76 5.24
CA LEU A 146 -13.54 17.15 5.34
C LEU A 146 -14.61 18.12 4.83
N ALA A 147 -15.21 17.83 3.67
CA ALA A 147 -16.25 18.65 3.07
C ALA A 147 -17.46 18.75 4.02
N ARG A 148 -17.98 17.61 4.50
CA ARG A 148 -19.10 17.54 5.44
C ARG A 148 -18.80 18.17 6.80
N SER A 149 -17.54 18.27 7.18
CA SER A 149 -17.11 18.95 8.40
C SER A 149 -16.98 20.47 8.25
N GLY A 150 -17.14 21.01 7.05
CA GLY A 150 -17.11 22.43 6.77
C GLY A 150 -15.82 22.95 6.16
N CYS A 151 -14.92 22.08 5.66
CA CYS A 151 -13.74 22.54 4.93
C CYS A 151 -14.15 23.43 3.74
N GLY A 152 -13.57 24.63 3.66
CA GLY A 152 -13.99 25.64 2.70
C GLY A 152 -13.53 25.38 1.27
N ARG A 153 -12.26 24.99 1.09
CA ARG A 153 -11.65 24.78 -0.22
C ARG A 153 -10.96 23.44 -0.29
N LEU A 154 -11.28 22.67 -1.34
CA LEU A 154 -10.73 21.35 -1.61
C LEU A 154 -10.23 21.29 -3.06
N ARG A 155 -8.92 21.09 -3.25
CA ARG A 155 -8.39 20.70 -4.57
C ARG A 155 -8.24 19.20 -4.62
N LEU A 156 -8.79 18.57 -5.66
CA LEU A 156 -8.78 17.13 -5.86
C LEU A 156 -7.91 16.79 -7.06
N ILE A 157 -6.92 15.93 -6.88
CA ILE A 157 -5.97 15.53 -7.94
C ILE A 157 -6.01 14.02 -8.09
N ASP A 158 -6.56 13.54 -9.20
CA ASP A 158 -6.56 12.13 -9.59
C ASP A 158 -6.79 12.07 -11.11
N PHE A 159 -6.17 11.13 -11.82
CA PHE A 159 -6.33 10.94 -13.26
C PHE A 159 -7.33 9.84 -13.62
N ASP A 160 -7.67 9.00 -12.64
CA ASP A 160 -8.47 7.81 -12.86
C ASP A 160 -9.96 8.13 -13.02
N GLN A 161 -10.62 7.23 -13.73
CA GLN A 161 -12.08 7.14 -13.78
C GLN A 161 -12.61 6.12 -12.76
N LEU A 162 -13.89 6.23 -12.46
CA LEU A 162 -14.61 5.25 -11.66
C LEU A 162 -14.85 3.98 -12.47
N THR A 163 -14.55 2.85 -11.85
CA THR A 163 -14.83 1.51 -12.38
C THR A 163 -15.89 0.81 -11.54
N LEU A 164 -16.51 -0.25 -12.07
CA LEU A 164 -17.43 -1.09 -11.28
C LEU A 164 -16.78 -1.60 -9.99
N SER A 165 -15.50 -1.99 -10.06
CA SER A 165 -14.74 -2.45 -8.91
C SER A 165 -14.39 -1.34 -7.91
N SER A 166 -14.57 -0.07 -8.26
CA SER A 166 -14.39 1.06 -7.34
C SER A 166 -15.54 1.20 -6.35
N LEU A 167 -16.76 0.74 -6.72
CA LEU A 167 -17.97 0.92 -5.93
C LEU A 167 -17.94 0.21 -4.57
N ASN A 168 -17.08 -0.79 -4.40
CA ASN A 168 -16.95 -1.48 -3.11
C ASN A 168 -16.25 -0.63 -2.02
N ARG A 169 -15.61 0.48 -2.39
CA ARG A 169 -14.75 1.26 -1.48
C ARG A 169 -14.69 2.77 -1.74
N HIS A 170 -15.29 3.28 -2.81
CA HIS A 170 -15.34 4.72 -3.05
C HIS A 170 -16.49 5.36 -2.27
N ALA A 171 -16.25 6.50 -1.62
CA ALA A 171 -17.17 7.03 -0.60
C ALA A 171 -18.55 7.46 -1.10
N VAL A 172 -18.64 7.94 -2.35
CA VAL A 172 -19.85 8.60 -2.88
C VAL A 172 -20.28 8.09 -4.25
N ALA A 173 -19.52 7.18 -4.86
CA ALA A 173 -19.79 6.76 -6.23
C ALA A 173 -20.98 5.80 -6.28
N THR A 174 -21.79 5.94 -7.32
CA THR A 174 -22.93 5.08 -7.62
C THR A 174 -22.72 4.36 -8.96
N LEU A 175 -23.64 3.46 -9.33
CA LEU A 175 -23.58 2.78 -10.64
C LEU A 175 -23.60 3.76 -11.82
N ALA A 176 -24.36 4.85 -11.70
CA ALA A 176 -24.44 5.90 -12.73
C ALA A 176 -23.14 6.69 -12.90
N ASP A 177 -22.23 6.65 -11.93
CA ASP A 177 -20.97 7.40 -11.98
C ASP A 177 -19.83 6.59 -12.63
N VAL A 178 -20.06 5.32 -13.00
CA VAL A 178 -19.04 4.47 -13.65
C VAL A 178 -18.64 5.07 -15.00
N GLY A 179 -17.32 5.15 -15.25
CA GLY A 179 -16.75 5.79 -16.44
C GLY A 179 -16.49 7.30 -16.28
N THR A 180 -16.97 7.93 -15.21
CA THR A 180 -16.70 9.36 -14.95
C THR A 180 -15.39 9.55 -14.18
N PRO A 181 -14.69 10.69 -14.34
CA PRO A 181 -13.51 11.02 -13.52
C PRO A 181 -13.84 11.02 -12.03
N LYS A 182 -12.97 10.40 -11.20
CA LYS A 182 -13.20 10.31 -9.74
C LYS A 182 -13.34 11.69 -9.08
N VAL A 183 -12.54 12.66 -9.53
CA VAL A 183 -12.56 14.04 -9.03
C VAL A 183 -13.90 14.72 -9.31
N ASP A 184 -14.52 14.45 -10.46
CA ASP A 184 -15.80 15.04 -10.84
C ASP A 184 -16.97 14.40 -10.09
N CYS A 185 -16.94 13.07 -9.91
CA CYS A 185 -17.92 12.37 -9.08
C CYS A 185 -17.94 12.93 -7.64
N LEU A 186 -16.77 13.13 -7.03
CA LEU A 186 -16.67 13.72 -5.69
C LEU A 186 -17.27 15.12 -5.63
N ARG A 187 -16.88 16.00 -6.55
CA ARG A 187 -17.44 17.36 -6.62
C ARG A 187 -18.96 17.31 -6.80
N LYS A 188 -19.44 16.60 -7.82
CA LYS A 188 -20.87 16.45 -8.14
C LYS A 188 -21.68 16.03 -6.92
N ARG A 189 -21.28 14.96 -6.24
CA ARG A 189 -22.01 14.38 -5.10
C ARG A 189 -21.88 15.23 -3.84
N LEU A 190 -20.75 15.88 -3.60
CA LEU A 190 -20.56 16.70 -2.40
C LEU A 190 -21.18 18.09 -2.54
N GLU A 191 -21.28 18.66 -3.74
CA GLU A 191 -22.01 19.92 -3.98
C GLU A 191 -23.50 19.82 -3.60
N GLN A 192 -24.10 18.62 -3.69
CA GLN A 192 -25.47 18.35 -3.24
C GLN A 192 -25.62 18.41 -1.70
N VAL A 193 -24.51 18.27 -0.97
CA VAL A 193 -24.50 18.16 0.50
C VAL A 193 -23.94 19.42 1.14
N VAL A 194 -22.89 19.98 0.55
CA VAL A 194 -22.15 21.15 1.04
C VAL A 194 -21.97 22.16 -0.11
N PRO A 195 -23.06 22.82 -0.54
CA PRO A 195 -23.03 23.71 -1.71
C PRO A 195 -22.07 24.90 -1.54
N TRP A 196 -21.70 25.26 -0.30
CA TRP A 196 -20.76 26.32 0.03
C TRP A 196 -19.28 25.94 -0.12
N THR A 197 -18.93 24.65 -0.21
CA THR A 197 -17.53 24.23 -0.37
C THR A 197 -17.08 24.45 -1.82
N HIS A 198 -15.86 24.98 -1.98
CA HIS A 198 -15.22 25.19 -3.27
C HIS A 198 -14.38 23.97 -3.64
N PHE A 199 -14.65 23.39 -4.81
CA PHE A 199 -13.90 22.26 -5.36
C PHE A 199 -13.09 22.71 -6.58
N ASP A 200 -11.81 22.34 -6.61
CA ASP A 200 -10.92 22.49 -7.77
C ASP A 200 -10.48 21.10 -8.22
N CYS A 201 -11.12 20.58 -9.27
CA CYS A 201 -10.89 19.22 -9.78
C CYS A 201 -9.80 19.23 -10.85
N ARG A 202 -8.69 18.54 -10.59
CA ARG A 202 -7.57 18.36 -11.51
C ARG A 202 -7.51 16.89 -11.94
N ASN A 203 -8.11 16.60 -13.09
CA ASN A 203 -8.11 15.26 -13.67
C ASN A 203 -6.73 14.92 -14.29
N GLN A 204 -5.71 14.72 -13.45
CA GLN A 204 -4.30 14.62 -13.85
C GLN A 204 -3.51 13.71 -12.90
N LEU A 205 -2.48 13.05 -13.45
CA LEU A 205 -1.59 12.23 -12.65
C LEU A 205 -0.63 13.14 -11.87
N PHE A 206 -0.44 12.85 -10.59
CA PHE A 206 0.57 13.58 -9.82
C PHE A 206 1.98 13.17 -10.24
N GLY A 207 2.82 14.17 -10.51
CA GLY A 207 4.21 13.97 -10.89
C GLY A 207 5.14 14.99 -10.23
N GLY A 208 6.36 14.56 -9.88
CA GLY A 208 7.34 15.45 -9.23
C GLY A 208 7.68 16.71 -10.05
N LYS A 209 7.67 16.61 -11.39
CA LYS A 209 7.91 17.76 -12.29
C LYS A 209 6.74 18.76 -12.33
N THR A 210 5.52 18.27 -12.10
CA THR A 210 4.28 19.08 -12.12
C THR A 210 3.83 19.50 -10.73
N ALA A 211 4.51 19.06 -9.67
CA ALA A 211 4.16 19.31 -8.28
C ALA A 211 4.00 20.81 -7.97
N ALA A 212 4.84 21.67 -8.54
CA ALA A 212 4.77 23.12 -8.31
C ALA A 212 3.47 23.76 -8.84
N ASP A 213 2.95 23.28 -9.97
CA ASP A 213 1.68 23.73 -10.54
C ASP A 213 0.50 23.07 -9.82
N GLN A 214 0.57 21.76 -9.61
CA GLN A 214 -0.49 20.97 -8.98
C GLN A 214 -0.77 21.40 -7.54
N LEU A 215 0.29 21.74 -6.78
CA LEU A 215 0.23 22.22 -5.40
C LEU A 215 0.31 23.76 -5.30
N ALA A 216 0.13 24.47 -6.41
CA ALA A 216 0.17 25.92 -6.43
C ALA A 216 -0.91 26.55 -5.52
N PRO A 217 -0.72 27.80 -5.09
CA PRO A 217 -1.77 28.55 -4.41
C PRO A 217 -3.11 28.55 -5.16
N TRP A 218 -4.18 28.82 -4.43
CA TRP A 218 -5.48 29.10 -5.02
C TRP A 218 -5.43 30.39 -5.85
N ALA A 219 -6.48 30.65 -6.65
CA ALA A 219 -6.52 31.79 -7.58
C ALA A 219 -6.34 33.17 -6.91
N ASP A 220 -6.69 33.29 -5.63
CA ASP A 220 -6.50 34.51 -4.81
C ASP A 220 -5.17 34.55 -4.05
N GLY A 221 -4.27 33.61 -4.33
CA GLY A 221 -2.95 33.51 -3.71
C GLY A 221 -2.91 32.75 -2.39
N GLN A 222 -4.04 32.21 -1.88
CA GLN A 222 -4.03 31.39 -0.67
C GLN A 222 -3.19 30.11 -0.90
N LYS A 223 -2.13 29.93 -0.11
CA LYS A 223 -1.33 28.71 -0.10
C LYS A 223 -2.11 27.53 0.51
N PRO A 224 -1.82 26.28 0.13
CA PRO A 224 -2.44 25.13 0.78
C PRO A 224 -2.07 25.09 2.27
N ASP A 225 -3.08 24.95 3.13
CA ASP A 225 -2.91 24.78 4.56
C ASP A 225 -2.53 23.34 4.92
N TYR A 226 -2.94 22.37 4.09
CA TYR A 226 -2.62 20.96 4.25
C TYR A 226 -2.68 20.19 2.91
N VAL A 227 -1.88 19.14 2.80
CA VAL A 227 -1.91 18.17 1.70
C VAL A 227 -2.19 16.77 2.25
N ILE A 228 -3.09 16.05 1.59
CA ILE A 228 -3.40 14.66 1.86
C ILE A 228 -2.86 13.82 0.71
N ASP A 229 -1.98 12.89 1.05
CA ASP A 229 -1.50 11.87 0.13
C ASP A 229 -2.26 10.55 0.32
N ALA A 230 -3.06 10.20 -0.68
CA ALA A 230 -3.78 8.93 -0.80
C ALA A 230 -3.39 8.18 -2.10
N ILE A 231 -2.17 8.41 -2.60
CA ILE A 231 -1.60 7.75 -3.79
C ILE A 231 -1.24 6.30 -3.45
N ASP A 232 -1.40 5.38 -4.39
CA ASP A 232 -1.00 3.96 -4.26
C ASP A 232 0.31 3.60 -4.98
N ASN A 233 0.68 4.38 -6.01
CA ASN A 233 1.99 4.30 -6.67
C ASN A 233 3.12 4.86 -5.77
N ILE A 234 4.21 4.09 -5.64
CA ILE A 234 5.33 4.42 -4.74
C ILE A 234 6.09 5.67 -5.21
N ASP A 235 6.36 5.81 -6.51
CA ASP A 235 7.19 6.90 -7.04
C ASP A 235 6.48 8.25 -6.99
N SER A 236 5.21 8.31 -7.41
CA SER A 236 4.39 9.51 -7.26
C SER A 236 4.20 9.88 -5.78
N LYS A 237 4.03 8.89 -4.89
CA LYS A 237 3.96 9.11 -3.44
C LYS A 237 5.24 9.72 -2.89
N VAL A 238 6.40 9.12 -3.17
CA VAL A 238 7.70 9.62 -2.71
C VAL A 238 7.95 11.03 -3.26
N ALA A 239 7.63 11.30 -4.52
CA ALA A 239 7.77 12.62 -5.13
C ALA A 239 6.92 13.67 -4.41
N LEU A 240 5.66 13.35 -4.07
CA LEU A 240 4.76 14.24 -3.34
C LEU A 240 5.31 14.55 -1.95
N LEU A 241 5.67 13.51 -1.19
CA LEU A 241 6.16 13.65 0.18
C LEU A 241 7.48 14.42 0.24
N LEU A 242 8.39 14.14 -0.69
CA LEU A 242 9.65 14.88 -0.81
C LEU A 242 9.41 16.36 -1.12
N TYR A 243 8.54 16.65 -2.11
CA TYR A 243 8.24 18.03 -2.50
C TYR A 243 7.63 18.81 -1.34
N CYS A 244 6.66 18.23 -0.62
CA CYS A 244 6.06 18.86 0.55
C CYS A 244 7.09 19.11 1.66
N HIS A 245 7.93 18.12 1.95
CA HIS A 245 8.98 18.24 2.96
C HIS A 245 10.00 19.34 2.62
N GLN A 246 10.47 19.40 1.37
CA GLN A 246 11.44 20.41 0.91
C GLN A 246 10.88 21.84 0.90
N ASN A 247 9.57 22.00 0.68
CA ASN A 247 8.92 23.30 0.61
C ASN A 247 8.19 23.70 1.90
N GLY A 248 8.29 22.90 2.97
CA GLY A 248 7.63 23.17 4.24
C GLY A 248 6.09 23.15 4.16
N ILE A 249 5.53 22.38 3.22
CA ILE A 249 4.07 22.20 3.06
C ILE A 249 3.64 21.06 3.98
N LYS A 250 2.67 21.34 4.87
CA LYS A 250 2.11 20.32 5.76
C LYS A 250 1.46 19.20 4.95
N VAL A 251 1.83 17.95 5.24
CA VAL A 251 1.34 16.77 4.53
C VAL A 251 1.07 15.62 5.49
N VAL A 252 0.00 14.87 5.24
CA VAL A 252 -0.25 13.55 5.87
C VAL A 252 -0.36 12.51 4.77
N SER A 253 0.22 11.34 4.99
CA SER A 253 0.18 10.24 4.03
C SER A 253 -0.59 9.03 4.53
N SER A 254 -1.48 8.50 3.69
CA SER A 254 -2.02 7.17 3.88
C SER A 254 -1.05 6.12 3.35
N MET A 255 -0.75 5.15 4.22
CA MET A 255 -0.03 3.94 3.85
C MET A 255 -0.99 2.89 3.27
N GLY A 256 -0.53 1.65 3.11
CA GLY A 256 -1.29 0.56 2.52
C GLY A 256 -2.48 0.11 3.38
N ALA A 257 -3.69 0.35 2.89
CA ALA A 257 -4.96 -0.13 3.48
C ALA A 257 -5.42 -1.51 2.94
N GLY A 258 -4.77 -2.04 1.90
CA GLY A 258 -5.12 -3.33 1.29
C GLY A 258 -4.61 -4.53 2.10
N CYS A 259 -5.27 -5.68 1.93
CA CYS A 259 -5.01 -6.91 2.71
C CYS A 259 -5.13 -6.73 4.24
N LYS A 260 -5.87 -5.72 4.69
CA LYS A 260 -6.15 -5.46 6.11
C LYS A 260 -7.63 -5.71 6.41
N SER A 261 -7.95 -5.97 7.67
CA SER A 261 -9.30 -6.25 8.14
C SER A 261 -9.60 -5.73 9.55
N ASP A 262 -8.58 -5.39 10.34
CA ASP A 262 -8.74 -4.98 11.74
C ASP A 262 -8.61 -3.46 11.90
N PRO A 263 -9.72 -2.72 12.04
CA PRO A 263 -9.70 -1.26 12.20
C PRO A 263 -9.10 -0.81 13.54
N THR A 264 -9.07 -1.69 14.55
CA THR A 264 -8.50 -1.37 15.88
C THR A 264 -6.98 -1.27 15.86
N ARG A 265 -6.36 -1.68 14.75
CA ARG A 265 -4.91 -1.63 14.53
C ARG A 265 -4.46 -0.48 13.63
N VAL A 266 -5.34 0.50 13.37
CA VAL A 266 -4.99 1.70 12.62
C VAL A 266 -4.40 2.74 13.57
N PHE A 267 -3.24 3.27 13.20
CA PHE A 267 -2.48 4.25 13.98
C PHE A 267 -2.16 5.47 13.12
N ILE A 268 -2.03 6.61 13.78
CA ILE A 268 -1.50 7.84 13.21
C ILE A 268 -0.18 8.11 13.94
N GLY A 269 0.89 8.31 13.19
CA GLY A 269 2.22 8.55 13.78
C GLY A 269 3.22 8.96 12.71
N ASP A 270 4.46 9.22 13.11
CA ASP A 270 5.50 9.56 12.16
C ASP A 270 5.78 8.42 11.16
N ILE A 271 6.21 8.76 9.96
CA ILE A 271 6.56 7.80 8.94
C ILE A 271 7.62 6.81 9.45
N SER A 272 8.62 7.21 10.24
CA SER A 272 9.61 6.31 10.84
C SER A 272 8.97 5.21 11.73
N ALA A 273 7.84 5.52 12.38
CA ALA A 273 7.11 4.62 13.25
C ALA A 273 6.23 3.61 12.49
N SER A 274 5.98 3.81 11.20
CA SER A 274 5.11 2.92 10.43
C SER A 274 5.68 1.49 10.28
N ALA A 275 4.80 0.48 10.35
CA ALA A 275 5.17 -0.93 10.40
C ALA A 275 4.17 -1.82 9.64
N GLU A 276 4.57 -3.07 9.39
CA GLU A 276 3.70 -4.14 8.86
C GLU A 276 2.96 -3.81 7.54
N ASP A 277 3.53 -2.91 6.72
CA ASP A 277 3.01 -2.55 5.39
C ASP A 277 4.15 -2.43 4.35
N PRO A 278 4.09 -3.22 3.24
CA PRO A 278 5.04 -3.10 2.13
C PRO A 278 5.08 -1.73 1.46
N LEU A 279 3.94 -1.03 1.29
CA LEU A 279 3.90 0.29 0.65
C LEU A 279 4.67 1.30 1.51
N SER A 280 4.35 1.31 2.80
CA SER A 280 5.03 2.11 3.81
C SER A 280 6.54 1.83 3.87
N ARG A 281 6.94 0.54 3.87
CA ARG A 281 8.35 0.13 3.84
C ARG A 281 9.09 0.70 2.63
N ALA A 282 8.54 0.51 1.43
CA ALA A 282 9.16 1.00 0.19
C ALA A 282 9.28 2.52 0.16
N THR A 283 8.23 3.22 0.62
CA THR A 283 8.18 4.68 0.72
C THR A 283 9.25 5.20 1.68
N ARG A 284 9.35 4.62 2.89
CA ARG A 284 10.39 4.95 3.88
C ARG A 284 11.80 4.78 3.33
N ARG A 285 12.09 3.63 2.69
CA ARG A 285 13.43 3.35 2.15
C ARG A 285 13.82 4.39 1.10
N LYS A 286 12.92 4.72 0.16
CA LYS A 286 13.17 5.74 -0.87
C LYS A 286 13.32 7.15 -0.28
N LEU A 287 12.46 7.56 0.65
CA LEU A 287 12.58 8.87 1.32
C LEU A 287 13.88 9.02 2.11
N ARG A 288 14.31 7.96 2.81
CA ARG A 288 15.57 7.98 3.58
C ARG A 288 16.80 8.18 2.69
N LEU A 289 16.80 7.62 1.47
CA LEU A 289 17.86 7.86 0.49
C LEU A 289 17.94 9.33 0.07
N LEU A 290 16.77 9.96 -0.06
CA LEU A 290 16.61 11.38 -0.40
C LEU A 290 16.82 12.32 0.80
N GLY A 291 17.21 11.79 1.97
CA GLY A 291 17.52 12.56 3.17
C GLY A 291 16.36 12.78 4.13
N VAL A 292 15.17 12.25 3.84
CA VAL A 292 13.97 12.40 4.68
C VAL A 292 13.78 11.15 5.54
N LYS A 293 14.03 11.26 6.84
CA LYS A 293 13.97 10.13 7.80
C LYS A 293 12.67 10.08 8.60
N ASP A 294 12.16 11.26 8.95
CA ASP A 294 11.04 11.52 9.87
C ASP A 294 10.39 12.87 9.53
N GLY A 295 9.41 13.29 10.32
CA GLY A 295 8.72 14.56 10.20
C GLY A 295 7.50 14.52 9.28
N ILE A 296 7.03 13.34 8.88
CA ILE A 296 5.86 13.17 8.02
C ILE A 296 4.84 12.31 8.76
N PRO A 297 3.68 12.85 9.17
CA PRO A 297 2.63 12.06 9.79
C PRO A 297 2.00 11.12 8.75
N VAL A 298 1.77 9.88 9.16
CA VAL A 298 1.19 8.84 8.33
C VAL A 298 0.12 8.04 9.05
N VAL A 299 -0.87 7.58 8.30
CA VAL A 299 -1.87 6.61 8.76
C VAL A 299 -1.49 5.22 8.26
N PHE A 300 -1.34 4.27 9.18
CA PHE A 300 -0.90 2.90 8.87
C PHE A 300 -1.56 1.88 9.79
N SER A 301 -1.44 0.60 9.44
CA SER A 301 -1.96 -0.50 10.26
C SER A 301 -0.87 -1.46 10.71
N SER A 302 -0.81 -1.73 12.02
CA SER A 302 0.09 -2.73 12.62
C SER A 302 -0.44 -4.17 12.51
N GLU A 303 -1.52 -4.39 11.76
CA GLU A 303 -2.03 -5.73 11.46
C GLU A 303 -0.99 -6.52 10.65
N LYS A 304 -0.58 -7.66 11.19
CA LYS A 304 0.38 -8.55 10.54
C LYS A 304 -0.30 -9.35 9.44
N THR A 305 0.38 -9.49 8.31
CA THR A 305 0.03 -10.50 7.31
C THR A 305 0.31 -11.90 7.86
N GLY A 306 -0.55 -12.87 7.59
CA GLY A 306 -0.37 -14.25 8.09
C GLY A 306 -1.20 -15.29 7.33
N PRO A 307 -1.03 -16.58 7.67
CA PRO A 307 -1.85 -17.66 7.09
C PRO A 307 -3.34 -17.38 7.26
N GLY A 308 -4.13 -17.56 6.20
CA GLY A 308 -5.57 -17.28 6.20
C GLY A 308 -5.97 -15.80 6.06
N LYS A 309 -5.02 -14.87 6.05
CA LYS A 309 -5.27 -13.47 5.70
C LYS A 309 -5.21 -13.28 4.18
N ALA A 310 -5.94 -12.29 3.68
CA ALA A 310 -5.88 -11.91 2.27
C ALA A 310 -4.45 -11.54 1.87
N GLN A 311 -4.00 -12.03 0.73
CA GLN A 311 -2.67 -11.76 0.17
C GLN A 311 -2.81 -11.31 -1.28
N LEU A 312 -1.74 -10.76 -1.83
CA LEU A 312 -1.69 -10.40 -3.24
C LEU A 312 -2.01 -11.63 -4.09
N LEU A 313 -3.02 -11.53 -4.96
CA LEU A 313 -3.44 -12.65 -5.78
C LEU A 313 -2.36 -12.98 -6.83
N PRO A 314 -2.14 -14.27 -7.13
CA PRO A 314 -1.30 -14.65 -8.26
C PRO A 314 -1.92 -14.13 -9.57
N LEU A 315 -1.08 -13.85 -10.56
CA LEU A 315 -1.56 -13.50 -11.90
C LEU A 315 -2.24 -14.72 -12.53
N PRO A 316 -3.34 -14.53 -13.28
CA PRO A 316 -3.88 -15.58 -14.14
C PRO A 316 -2.80 -16.11 -15.10
N GLU A 317 -2.76 -17.42 -15.33
CA GLU A 317 -1.75 -18.08 -16.19
C GLU A 317 -1.76 -17.51 -17.63
N ASP A 318 -2.91 -17.05 -18.10
CA ASP A 318 -3.10 -16.45 -19.42
C ASP A 318 -2.37 -15.10 -19.58
N GLU A 319 -2.20 -14.33 -18.50
CA GLU A 319 -1.45 -13.07 -18.51
C GLU A 319 0.06 -13.30 -18.44
N PHE A 320 0.49 -14.40 -17.82
CA PHE A 320 1.89 -14.83 -17.78
C PHE A 320 2.44 -15.12 -19.18
N THR A 321 1.56 -15.52 -20.11
CA THR A 321 1.91 -15.93 -21.47
C THR A 321 2.07 -14.74 -22.42
N LYS A 322 1.58 -13.54 -22.06
CA LYS A 322 1.57 -12.33 -22.91
C LYS A 322 2.85 -11.48 -22.86
N GLY A 323 3.91 -11.94 -22.20
CA GLY A 323 5.21 -11.25 -22.14
C GLY A 323 5.40 -10.36 -20.91
N SER A 324 6.48 -9.58 -20.92
CA SER A 324 7.05 -8.86 -19.77
C SER A 324 6.00 -8.05 -18.99
N VAL A 325 5.87 -8.39 -17.71
CA VAL A 325 4.91 -7.87 -16.71
C VAL A 325 4.86 -6.33 -16.59
N ASN A 326 5.78 -5.58 -17.20
CA ASN A 326 5.78 -4.11 -17.18
C ASN A 326 5.05 -3.46 -18.38
N GLU A 327 4.62 -4.23 -19.38
CA GLU A 327 4.07 -3.71 -20.64
C GLU A 327 2.54 -3.81 -20.78
N LEU A 328 1.86 -4.46 -19.83
CA LEU A 328 0.40 -4.66 -19.85
C LEU A 328 -0.39 -3.65 -19.00
N GLY A 329 0.29 -2.75 -18.29
CA GLY A 329 -0.34 -1.60 -17.63
C GLY A 329 -0.57 -0.46 -18.62
N VAL A 330 -1.65 0.30 -18.44
CA VAL A 330 -1.90 1.55 -19.20
C VAL A 330 -0.75 2.56 -19.01
N LEU A 331 0.03 2.40 -17.93
CA LEU A 331 1.29 3.07 -17.67
C LEU A 331 2.33 2.04 -17.17
N PRO A 332 3.62 2.19 -17.53
CA PRO A 332 4.70 1.41 -16.91
C PRO A 332 4.71 1.69 -15.38
N ASP A 333 4.89 0.64 -14.58
CA ASP A 333 4.92 0.62 -13.10
C ASP A 333 3.57 0.50 -12.35
N PHE A 334 2.44 0.28 -13.03
CA PHE A 334 1.19 -0.07 -12.34
C PHE A 334 1.13 -1.57 -11.97
N ARG A 335 0.55 -1.89 -10.80
CA ARG A 335 0.47 -3.28 -10.31
C ARG A 335 -0.44 -4.13 -11.20
N VAL A 336 0.16 -5.05 -11.96
CA VAL A 336 -0.55 -6.10 -12.70
C VAL A 336 -1.31 -7.06 -11.76
N ARG A 337 -0.90 -7.14 -10.49
CA ARG A 337 -1.52 -8.02 -9.49
C ARG A 337 -2.60 -7.31 -8.68
N ILE A 338 -3.81 -7.88 -8.68
CA ILE A 338 -4.93 -7.42 -7.87
C ILE A 338 -4.59 -7.60 -6.38
N LEU A 339 -4.55 -6.48 -5.65
CA LEU A 339 -4.46 -6.49 -4.20
C LEU A 339 -5.89 -6.56 -3.63
N PRO A 340 -6.26 -7.61 -2.87
CA PRO A 340 -7.57 -7.66 -2.24
C PRO A 340 -7.77 -6.51 -1.26
N VAL A 341 -8.90 -5.81 -1.39
CA VAL A 341 -9.25 -4.67 -0.53
C VAL A 341 -10.64 -4.90 0.05
N LEU A 342 -10.72 -4.90 1.38
CA LEU A 342 -11.99 -4.81 2.11
C LEU A 342 -12.33 -3.33 2.28
N GLY A 343 -13.46 -2.88 1.72
CA GLY A 343 -13.80 -1.45 1.62
C GLY A 343 -13.84 -0.68 2.95
N THR A 344 -14.08 -1.37 4.07
CA THR A 344 -14.05 -0.80 5.42
C THR A 344 -12.67 -0.21 5.78
N MET A 345 -11.58 -0.84 5.34
CA MET A 345 -10.23 -0.41 5.73
C MET A 345 -9.80 0.90 5.06
N PRO A 346 -9.90 1.07 3.72
CA PRO A 346 -9.66 2.37 3.10
C PRO A 346 -10.55 3.48 3.67
N ALA A 347 -11.81 3.18 3.99
CA ALA A 347 -12.72 4.14 4.60
C ALA A 347 -12.21 4.60 5.97
N VAL A 348 -11.84 3.67 6.86
CA VAL A 348 -11.27 3.98 8.18
C VAL A 348 -9.98 4.79 8.04
N PHE A 349 -9.10 4.43 7.11
CA PHE A 349 -7.88 5.20 6.85
C PHE A 349 -8.21 6.63 6.40
N GLY A 350 -9.17 6.80 5.48
CA GLY A 350 -9.62 8.12 5.01
C GLY A 350 -10.21 8.98 6.13
N LEU A 351 -11.00 8.37 7.02
CA LEU A 351 -11.55 9.03 8.20
C LEU A 351 -10.46 9.44 9.20
N CYS A 352 -9.47 8.57 9.46
CA CYS A 352 -8.32 8.89 10.30
C CYS A 352 -7.50 10.05 9.73
N VAL A 353 -7.25 10.05 8.41
CA VAL A 353 -6.58 11.15 7.71
C VAL A 353 -7.35 12.45 7.85
N ALA A 354 -8.65 12.46 7.54
CA ALA A 354 -9.48 13.65 7.65
C ALA A 354 -9.53 14.17 9.09
N ASN A 355 -9.68 13.28 10.07
CA ASN A 355 -9.64 13.64 11.48
C ASN A 355 -8.32 14.34 11.84
N HIS A 356 -7.17 13.76 11.49
CA HIS A 356 -5.88 14.38 11.76
C HIS A 356 -5.77 15.79 11.17
N VAL A 357 -6.17 15.96 9.89
CA VAL A 357 -6.13 17.27 9.22
C VAL A 357 -7.06 18.28 9.90
N MET A 358 -8.28 17.88 10.29
CA MET A 358 -9.20 18.79 11.00
C MET A 358 -8.62 19.25 12.34
N LEU A 359 -8.06 18.34 13.13
CA LEU A 359 -7.51 18.68 14.45
C LEU A 359 -6.27 19.59 14.31
N GLU A 360 -5.38 19.31 13.35
CA GLU A 360 -4.22 20.15 13.03
C GLU A 360 -4.61 21.56 12.57
N LEU A 361 -5.59 21.68 11.67
CA LEU A 361 -6.04 22.98 11.13
C LEU A 361 -6.74 23.83 12.18
N THR A 362 -7.54 23.19 13.04
CA THR A 362 -8.29 23.89 14.09
C THR A 362 -7.40 24.23 15.29
N GLY A 363 -6.30 23.50 15.48
CA GLY A 363 -5.46 23.56 16.68
C GLY A 363 -6.09 22.83 17.87
N TYR A 364 -7.00 21.87 17.60
CA TYR A 364 -7.60 21.06 18.65
C TYR A 364 -6.56 20.10 19.22
N PRO A 365 -6.44 19.96 20.55
CA PRO A 365 -5.41 19.11 21.15
C PRO A 365 -5.61 17.63 20.80
N HIS A 366 -4.57 16.99 20.29
CA HIS A 366 -4.53 15.55 20.06
C HIS A 366 -3.16 14.98 20.38
N ASP A 367 -3.14 13.79 20.95
CA ASP A 367 -1.93 13.00 21.17
C ASP A 367 -2.20 11.58 20.67
N TYR A 368 -1.41 11.12 19.72
CA TYR A 368 -1.55 9.78 19.15
C TYR A 368 -0.57 8.83 19.83
N LEU A 369 -1.02 7.61 20.11
CA LEU A 369 -0.15 6.60 20.69
C LEU A 369 1.00 6.28 19.72
N PRO A 370 2.27 6.43 20.13
CA PRO A 370 3.41 6.06 19.30
C PRO A 370 3.41 4.55 19.07
N SER A 371 3.36 4.10 17.82
CA SER A 371 3.23 2.67 17.52
C SER A 371 4.52 1.86 17.67
N LYS A 372 5.69 2.49 17.83
CA LYS A 372 6.99 1.80 17.96
C LYS A 372 7.74 2.22 19.22
N ALA A 373 7.42 1.57 20.35
CA ALA A 373 8.29 1.60 21.53
C ALA A 373 9.48 0.63 21.36
N ARG A 374 10.39 0.87 20.41
CA ARG A 374 11.61 0.05 20.19
C ARG A 374 12.94 0.82 20.21
N GLU A 375 12.93 2.12 20.46
CA GLU A 375 14.15 2.95 20.52
C GLU A 375 15.21 2.37 21.47
N LYS A 376 14.80 1.99 22.70
CA LYS A 376 15.69 1.34 23.67
C LYS A 376 16.31 0.04 23.16
N MET A 377 15.61 -0.71 22.30
CA MET A 377 16.17 -1.90 21.67
C MET A 377 17.26 -1.52 20.67
N TYR A 378 17.03 -0.48 19.86
CA TYR A 378 18.01 0.00 18.88
C TYR A 378 19.27 0.56 19.57
N ASP A 379 19.11 1.33 20.65
CA ASP A 379 20.23 1.80 21.47
C ASP A 379 21.03 0.61 22.06
N GLY A 380 20.31 -0.41 22.55
CA GLY A 380 20.92 -1.63 23.07
C GLY A 380 21.71 -2.40 22.01
N VAL A 381 21.22 -2.46 20.77
CA VAL A 381 21.94 -3.10 19.65
C VAL A 381 23.11 -2.23 19.19
N LEU A 382 22.98 -0.91 19.14
CA LEU A 382 24.08 0.01 18.82
C LEU A 382 25.26 -0.17 19.79
N ALA A 383 24.96 -0.22 21.08
CA ALA A 383 25.97 -0.49 22.12
C ALA A 383 26.61 -1.89 21.95
N GLN A 384 25.85 -2.89 21.50
CA GLN A 384 26.39 -4.22 21.20
C GLN A 384 27.35 -4.21 20.00
N ILE A 385 27.02 -3.49 18.92
CA ILE A 385 27.91 -3.35 17.76
C ILE A 385 29.21 -2.66 18.18
N GLN A 386 29.13 -1.54 18.91
CA GLN A 386 30.29 -0.83 19.42
C GLN A 386 31.20 -1.76 20.25
N GLY A 387 30.62 -2.50 21.20
CA GLY A 387 31.38 -3.45 22.01
C GLY A 387 31.93 -4.64 21.21
N LEU A 388 31.26 -5.07 20.14
CA LEU A 388 31.74 -6.13 19.25
C LEU A 388 32.96 -5.66 18.44
N GLU A 389 32.87 -4.50 17.80
CA GLU A 389 33.97 -3.94 17.00
C GLU A 389 35.21 -3.69 17.88
N GLU A 390 35.04 -3.23 19.13
CA GLU A 390 36.14 -3.14 20.09
C GLU A 390 36.76 -4.52 20.42
N ARG A 391 35.95 -5.57 20.58
CA ARG A 391 36.48 -6.92 20.84
C ARG A 391 37.25 -7.48 19.64
N VAL A 392 36.74 -7.25 18.42
CA VAL A 392 37.39 -7.68 17.17
C VAL A 392 38.68 -6.90 16.96
N ALA A 393 38.65 -5.57 17.09
CA ALA A 393 39.84 -4.71 16.99
C ALA A 393 40.94 -5.13 17.96
N ARG A 394 40.58 -5.40 19.22
CA ARG A 394 41.54 -5.86 20.24
C ARG A 394 42.15 -7.22 19.90
N HIS A 395 41.37 -8.13 19.32
CA HIS A 395 41.86 -9.45 18.90
C HIS A 395 42.97 -9.34 17.84
N TYR A 396 42.85 -8.37 16.92
CA TYR A 396 43.84 -8.09 15.88
C TYR A 396 44.93 -7.09 16.33
N GLY A 397 45.03 -6.78 17.62
CA GLY A 397 46.12 -5.97 18.18
C GLY A 397 45.95 -4.45 18.09
N TYR A 398 44.76 -3.95 17.76
CA TYR A 398 44.50 -2.50 17.75
C TYR A 398 44.18 -1.96 19.14
N GLU A 399 44.56 -0.72 19.40
CA GLU A 399 44.14 0.02 20.59
C GLU A 399 42.70 0.53 20.42
N THR A 400 41.81 0.19 21.34
CA THR A 400 40.36 0.39 21.14
C THR A 400 39.77 1.53 21.96
N VAL A 401 40.55 2.16 22.83
CA VAL A 401 40.07 3.28 23.66
C VAL A 401 39.67 4.43 22.72
N GLY A 402 38.41 4.85 22.80
CA GLY A 402 37.87 5.92 21.96
C GLY A 402 37.58 5.52 20.52
N LEU A 403 37.54 4.22 20.18
CA LEU A 403 37.07 3.75 18.88
C LEU A 403 35.62 4.19 18.65
N ARG A 404 35.32 4.83 17.53
CA ARG A 404 33.96 5.24 17.15
C ARG A 404 33.51 4.48 15.91
N ILE A 405 32.28 3.96 15.94
CA ILE A 405 31.63 3.39 14.76
C ILE A 405 30.77 4.46 14.04
N PRO A 406 30.73 4.46 12.70
CA PRO A 406 29.93 5.38 11.89
C PRO A 406 28.48 4.87 11.74
N VAL A 407 27.85 4.46 12.84
CA VAL A 407 26.49 3.88 12.88
C VAL A 407 25.68 4.60 13.93
N THR A 408 24.45 4.99 13.60
CA THR A 408 23.50 5.63 14.54
C THR A 408 22.38 4.67 14.97
N ALA A 409 21.64 5.00 16.03
CA ALA A 409 20.49 4.20 16.47
C ALA A 409 19.41 4.10 15.36
N ASP A 410 19.21 5.17 14.59
CA ASP A 410 18.31 5.15 13.43
C ASP A 410 18.77 4.20 12.34
N ASP A 411 20.09 4.07 12.14
CA ASP A 411 20.65 3.15 11.15
C ASP A 411 20.47 1.69 11.59
N VAL A 412 20.59 1.42 12.89
CA VAL A 412 20.25 0.13 13.49
C VAL A 412 18.78 -0.20 13.26
N GLY A 413 17.87 0.74 13.55
CA GLY A 413 16.44 0.57 13.29
C GLY A 413 16.14 0.30 11.82
N TYR A 414 16.75 1.06 10.92
CA TYR A 414 16.65 0.85 9.47
C TYR A 414 17.12 -0.55 9.05
N LEU A 415 18.33 -0.96 9.47
CA LEU A 415 18.88 -2.26 9.10
C LEU A 415 17.98 -3.39 9.61
N ILE A 416 17.60 -3.37 10.88
CA ILE A 416 16.78 -4.44 11.48
C ILE A 416 15.41 -4.52 10.80
N GLU A 417 14.68 -3.40 10.72
CA GLU A 417 13.27 -3.43 10.33
C GLU A 417 13.08 -3.43 8.81
N GLU A 418 13.91 -2.69 8.06
CA GLU A 418 13.75 -2.47 6.63
C GLU A 418 14.52 -3.50 5.79
N VAL A 419 15.79 -3.71 6.11
CA VAL A 419 16.68 -4.61 5.36
C VAL A 419 16.49 -6.05 5.81
N TRP A 420 16.51 -6.27 7.13
CA TRP A 420 16.46 -7.61 7.71
C TRP A 420 15.06 -8.10 8.08
N LYS A 421 14.04 -7.23 7.99
CA LYS A 421 12.61 -7.55 8.23
C LYS A 421 12.32 -8.03 9.65
N GLY A 422 13.05 -7.49 10.63
CA GLY A 422 12.86 -7.74 12.06
C GLY A 422 13.16 -9.17 12.50
N ARG A 423 14.00 -9.90 11.75
CA ARG A 423 14.32 -11.31 12.00
C ARG A 423 15.80 -11.59 11.76
N SER A 424 16.33 -12.61 12.45
CA SER A 424 17.61 -13.21 12.09
C SER A 424 17.52 -13.81 10.69
N VAL A 425 18.56 -13.61 9.88
CA VAL A 425 18.66 -14.24 8.55
C VAL A 425 18.90 -15.75 8.63
N VAL A 426 19.44 -16.24 9.75
CA VAL A 426 19.78 -17.66 9.94
C VAL A 426 18.58 -18.43 10.47
N SER A 427 18.07 -18.07 11.65
CA SER A 427 16.98 -18.80 12.32
C SER A 427 15.58 -18.27 12.03
N GLY A 428 15.46 -17.06 11.48
CA GLY A 428 14.15 -16.40 11.30
C GLY A 428 13.50 -15.93 12.60
N LEU A 429 14.18 -16.06 13.75
CA LEU A 429 13.71 -15.60 15.06
C LEU A 429 13.73 -14.07 15.14
N ALA A 430 12.74 -13.51 15.84
CA ALA A 430 12.61 -12.06 16.04
C ALA A 430 13.06 -11.58 17.44
N SER A 431 13.53 -12.51 18.29
CA SER A 431 13.96 -12.23 19.66
C SER A 431 15.47 -12.11 19.75
N ARG A 432 15.95 -11.24 20.66
CA ARG A 432 17.38 -11.03 20.94
C ARG A 432 18.20 -10.75 19.67
N LEU A 433 17.71 -9.87 18.80
CA LEU A 433 18.41 -9.51 17.56
C LEU A 433 19.71 -8.74 17.86
N ALA A 434 20.72 -8.95 17.03
CA ALA A 434 22.02 -8.30 17.06
C ALA A 434 22.50 -8.06 15.61
N LEU A 435 23.30 -7.02 15.41
CA LEU A 435 23.97 -6.74 14.14
C LEU A 435 25.46 -7.00 14.28
N THR A 436 26.06 -7.61 13.27
CA THR A 436 27.50 -7.90 13.19
C THR A 436 27.98 -7.77 11.75
N ARG A 437 29.28 -7.54 11.53
CA ARG A 437 29.87 -7.72 10.19
C ARG A 437 29.61 -9.13 9.69
N TRP A 438 29.31 -9.25 8.41
CA TRP A 438 29.14 -10.54 7.75
C TRP A 438 30.45 -11.23 7.41
N ARG A 439 31.48 -10.44 7.10
CA ARG A 439 32.82 -10.94 6.74
C ARG A 439 33.87 -10.30 7.62
N LYS A 440 35.00 -10.99 7.76
CA LYS A 440 36.20 -10.45 8.41
C LYS A 440 36.56 -9.10 7.77
N PRO A 441 36.85 -8.06 8.58
CA PRO A 441 37.28 -6.77 8.06
C PRO A 441 38.63 -6.89 7.33
N VAL A 442 38.76 -6.14 6.23
CA VAL A 442 39.97 -6.09 5.40
C VAL A 442 41.08 -5.33 6.16
N ASP A 443 42.34 -5.67 5.91
CA ASP A 443 43.49 -5.03 6.58
C ASP A 443 43.39 -3.50 6.60
N ASN A 444 43.71 -2.90 7.76
CA ASN A 444 43.67 -1.45 8.01
C ASN A 444 42.26 -0.80 7.97
N TRP A 445 41.24 -1.48 8.50
CA TRP A 445 39.87 -0.95 8.58
C TRP A 445 39.65 0.09 9.69
N ILE A 446 40.61 0.24 10.62
CA ILE A 446 40.56 1.27 11.65
C ILE A 446 41.36 2.48 11.18
N ASP A 447 40.67 3.58 10.94
CA ASP A 447 41.29 4.84 10.58
C ASP A 447 41.93 5.50 11.80
N THR A 448 43.23 5.72 11.71
CA THR A 448 44.06 6.40 12.72
C THR A 448 44.75 7.65 12.16
N SER A 449 44.33 8.11 10.97
CA SER A 449 44.94 9.26 10.28
C SER A 449 44.82 10.57 11.05
N THR A 450 43.78 10.71 11.87
CA THR A 450 43.58 11.89 12.72
C THR A 450 44.15 11.63 14.12
N PRO A 451 45.16 12.39 14.57
CA PRO A 451 45.78 12.17 15.89
C PRO A 451 44.75 12.17 17.02
N GLY A 452 44.78 11.11 17.85
CA GLY A 452 43.87 10.95 18.99
C GLY A 452 42.45 10.52 18.64
N GLN A 453 42.12 10.30 17.36
CA GLN A 453 40.84 9.75 16.93
C GLN A 453 41.04 8.38 16.28
N ARG A 454 40.10 7.48 16.57
CA ARG A 454 40.07 6.13 16.00
C ARG A 454 38.66 5.90 15.47
N ALA A 455 38.54 5.79 14.16
CA ALA A 455 37.25 5.62 13.51
C ALA A 455 37.22 4.29 12.77
N ASP A 456 36.18 3.52 13.00
CA ASP A 456 35.93 2.32 12.23
C ASP A 456 35.41 2.70 10.82
N ARG A 457 35.92 2.04 9.77
CA ARG A 457 35.42 2.17 8.39
C ARG A 457 34.22 1.26 8.08
N LEU A 458 33.50 0.79 9.11
CA LEU A 458 32.31 -0.04 9.01
C LEU A 458 31.26 0.59 8.09
N GLN A 459 30.78 -0.17 7.10
CA GLN A 459 29.65 0.24 6.28
C GLN A 459 28.39 -0.50 6.73
N LEU A 460 27.24 0.18 6.64
CA LEU A 460 25.94 -0.43 6.96
C LEU A 460 25.62 -1.64 6.07
N ALA A 461 26.14 -1.65 4.83
CA ALA A 461 25.98 -2.76 3.90
C ALA A 461 26.77 -4.02 4.30
N ASP A 462 27.71 -3.91 5.24
CA ASP A 462 28.50 -5.04 5.73
C ASP A 462 27.85 -5.72 6.95
N LEU A 463 26.77 -5.15 7.47
CA LEU A 463 26.09 -5.62 8.67
C LEU A 463 24.97 -6.62 8.36
N VAL A 464 25.03 -7.77 9.02
CA VAL A 464 24.00 -8.81 9.00
C VAL A 464 23.22 -8.84 10.31
N CYS A 465 21.93 -9.16 10.25
CA CYS A 465 21.08 -9.34 11.43
C CYS A 465 20.99 -10.82 11.83
N LEU A 466 21.41 -11.11 13.06
CA LEU A 466 21.45 -12.43 13.68
C LEU A 466 20.75 -12.39 15.04
N THR A 467 20.51 -13.54 15.66
CA THR A 467 20.26 -13.57 17.11
C THR A 467 21.56 -13.37 17.88
N LYS A 468 21.49 -12.94 19.13
CA LYS A 468 22.67 -12.73 19.98
C LYS A 468 23.54 -13.98 20.10
N ASP A 469 22.93 -15.16 20.17
CA ASP A 469 23.64 -16.43 20.30
C ASP A 469 24.34 -16.81 18.98
N GLU A 470 23.67 -16.59 17.83
CA GLU A 470 24.27 -16.74 16.50
C GLU A 470 25.42 -15.75 16.25
N MET A 471 25.27 -14.50 16.70
CA MET A 471 26.29 -13.46 16.60
C MET A 471 27.55 -13.84 17.39
N LEU A 472 27.42 -14.44 18.58
CA LEU A 472 28.58 -14.89 19.37
C LEU A 472 29.35 -15.99 18.65
N ARG A 473 28.64 -16.93 18.01
CA ARG A 473 29.27 -17.97 17.16
C ARG A 473 29.96 -17.33 15.95
N HIS A 474 29.30 -16.39 15.29
CA HIS A 474 29.85 -15.67 14.14
C HIS A 474 31.11 -14.86 14.49
N GLU A 475 31.10 -14.17 15.65
CA GLU A 475 32.26 -13.42 16.16
C GLU A 475 33.49 -14.33 16.30
N MET A 476 33.31 -15.54 16.83
CA MET A 476 34.40 -16.49 17.03
C MET A 476 34.88 -17.08 15.70
N GLU A 477 33.99 -17.68 14.93
CA GLU A 477 34.37 -18.48 13.76
C GLU A 477 34.74 -17.63 12.54
N VAL A 478 34.03 -16.53 12.29
CA VAL A 478 34.24 -15.70 11.08
C VAL A 478 35.14 -14.52 11.39
N LEU A 479 34.84 -13.73 12.44
CA LEU A 479 35.57 -12.48 12.67
C LEU A 479 36.95 -12.70 13.31
N LYS A 480 37.10 -13.68 14.21
CA LYS A 480 38.38 -13.98 14.89
C LYS A 480 39.18 -15.07 14.19
N GLU A 481 38.59 -16.25 13.99
CA GLU A 481 39.26 -17.38 13.33
C GLU A 481 39.43 -17.19 11.82
N GLY A 482 38.67 -16.28 11.20
CA GLY A 482 38.80 -15.95 9.79
C GLY A 482 38.20 -16.95 8.82
N LYS A 483 37.27 -17.81 9.27
CA LYS A 483 36.52 -18.70 8.36
C LYS A 483 35.64 -17.89 7.42
N ALA A 484 35.41 -18.40 6.21
CA ALA A 484 34.48 -17.80 5.29
C ALA A 484 33.03 -18.08 5.77
N PRO A 485 32.07 -17.14 5.66
CA PRO A 485 30.68 -17.42 5.99
C PRO A 485 30.08 -18.60 5.22
N GLU A 486 30.61 -18.87 4.02
CA GLU A 486 30.31 -20.02 3.17
C GLU A 486 30.59 -21.37 3.85
N ASP A 487 31.57 -21.43 4.74
CA ASP A 487 31.95 -22.63 5.47
C ASP A 487 31.10 -22.85 6.73
N LEU A 488 30.44 -21.79 7.21
CA LEU A 488 29.70 -21.78 8.48
C LEU A 488 28.18 -21.94 8.30
N TYR A 489 27.63 -21.39 7.23
CA TYR A 489 26.18 -21.31 7.00
C TYR A 489 25.74 -22.10 5.78
N ASP A 490 24.46 -22.49 5.77
CA ASP A 490 23.83 -23.12 4.60
C ASP A 490 23.93 -22.19 3.37
N PRO A 491 24.21 -22.73 2.16
CA PRO A 491 24.29 -21.94 0.94
C PRO A 491 23.08 -21.01 0.70
N LYS A 492 21.87 -21.43 1.09
CA LYS A 492 20.66 -20.60 0.96
C LYS A 492 20.70 -19.35 1.84
N VAL A 493 21.29 -19.45 3.04
CA VAL A 493 21.45 -18.32 3.96
C VAL A 493 22.48 -17.35 3.39
N VAL A 494 23.60 -17.86 2.90
CA VAL A 494 24.66 -17.05 2.28
C VAL A 494 24.11 -16.30 1.07
N GLU A 495 23.42 -16.99 0.17
CA GLU A 495 22.79 -16.37 -1.01
C GLU A 495 21.78 -15.27 -0.60
N LEU A 496 20.97 -15.52 0.42
CA LEU A 496 20.01 -14.54 0.94
C LEU A 496 20.70 -13.30 1.53
N VAL A 497 21.79 -13.48 2.27
CA VAL A 497 22.59 -12.37 2.83
C VAL A 497 23.21 -11.56 1.72
N GLU A 498 23.94 -12.20 0.80
CA GLU A 498 24.62 -11.53 -0.31
C GLU A 498 23.62 -10.79 -1.21
N ARG A 499 22.47 -11.40 -1.51
CA ARG A 499 21.41 -10.74 -2.26
C ARG A 499 20.92 -9.47 -1.56
N ARG A 500 20.63 -9.53 -0.26
CA ARG A 500 20.15 -8.34 0.49
C ARG A 500 21.22 -7.26 0.63
N MET A 501 22.48 -7.65 0.79
CA MET A 501 23.61 -6.71 0.82
C MET A 501 23.84 -6.07 -0.55
N GLN A 502 23.75 -6.84 -1.63
CA GLN A 502 23.84 -6.33 -2.99
C GLN A 502 22.67 -5.39 -3.32
N ASP A 503 21.45 -5.76 -2.93
CA ASP A 503 20.28 -4.89 -3.03
C ASP A 503 20.57 -3.57 -2.29
N GLU A 504 21.01 -3.62 -1.03
CA GLU A 504 21.33 -2.41 -0.24
C GLU A 504 22.45 -1.56 -0.86
N ARG A 505 23.51 -2.19 -1.40
CA ARG A 505 24.57 -1.48 -2.14
C ARG A 505 24.02 -0.79 -3.39
N ALA A 506 23.19 -1.49 -4.17
CA ALA A 506 22.55 -0.95 -5.36
C ALA A 506 21.58 0.20 -4.99
N PHE A 507 20.79 0.04 -3.93
CA PHE A 507 19.90 1.08 -3.39
C PHE A 507 20.68 2.32 -2.96
N ARG A 508 21.88 2.18 -2.40
CA ARG A 508 22.75 3.31 -2.02
C ARG A 508 23.50 3.94 -3.17
N ALA A 509 23.83 3.18 -4.21
CA ALA A 509 24.53 3.69 -5.39
C ALA A 509 23.66 4.60 -6.26
N GLN A 510 22.34 4.58 -6.07
CA GLN A 510 21.38 5.49 -6.71
C GLN A 510 21.33 6.90 -6.09
N ARG A 511 22.19 7.18 -5.11
CA ARG A 511 22.24 8.42 -4.34
C ARG A 511 22.99 9.54 -5.05
#